data_AF-A0AAW7PVY4-F1
#
_entry.id   AF-A0AAW7PVY4-F1
#
_cell.length_a   1.000
_cell.length_b   1.000
_cell.length_c   1.000
_cell.angle_alpha   90.00
_cell.angle_beta   90.00
_cell.angle_gamma   90.00
#
_symmetry.space_group_name_H-M   'P 1'
#
loop_
_entity.id
_entity.type
_entity.pdbx_description
1 polymer ?
#
loop_
_entity_poly.entity_id
_entity_poly.type
_entity_poly.pdbx_seq_one_letter_code
_entity_poly.pdbx_strand_id
1 'polypeptide(L)'
;MKNILKTRKDEIVNKVGENEFTRLQKIKLLKLMELEIQQLFEFWSKGQVLEILNNELGFKISKTVFYDFCAKNLKKDEISKPIKRDKIEEGVSQNRDKKKEEIATLNEEELSAIAMFNSKIDQIKGVK
;
A
#
# COMPACT_ATOMS: atom_id res chain seq x y z
N MET A 1 0.83 16.06 1.61
CA MET A 1 1.22 14.63 1.61
C MET A 1 2.46 14.50 0.75
N LYS A 2 3.59 14.00 1.29
CA LYS A 2 4.67 13.50 0.42
C LYS A 2 4.02 12.54 -0.56
N ASN A 3 4.32 12.68 -1.85
CA ASN A 3 3.68 11.89 -2.90
C ASN A 3 4.14 10.44 -2.78
N ILE A 4 3.38 9.65 -2.01
CA ILE A 4 3.75 8.30 -1.60
C ILE A 4 4.00 7.39 -2.81
N LEU A 5 3.25 7.61 -3.89
CA LEU A 5 3.43 6.93 -5.16
C LEU A 5 4.76 7.26 -5.82
N LYS A 6 5.19 8.53 -5.77
CA LYS A 6 6.48 8.96 -6.32
C LYS A 6 7.64 8.32 -5.56
N THR A 7 7.60 8.36 -4.23
CA THR A 7 8.62 7.72 -3.40
C THR A 7 8.69 6.21 -3.68
N ARG A 8 7.53 5.55 -3.77
CA ARG A 8 7.49 4.12 -4.06
C ARG A 8 7.99 3.78 -5.47
N LYS A 9 7.66 4.61 -6.46
CA LYS A 9 8.19 4.51 -7.82
C LYS A 9 9.72 4.60 -7.82
N ASP A 10 10.29 5.59 -7.15
CA ASP A 10 11.74 5.78 -7.08
C ASP A 10 12.44 4.58 -6.41
N GLU A 11 11.85 4.01 -5.35
CA GLU A 11 12.36 2.79 -4.72
C GLU A 11 12.36 1.59 -5.67
N ILE A 12 11.29 1.40 -6.45
CA ILE A 12 11.20 0.30 -7.40
C ILE A 12 12.20 0.53 -8.54
N VAL A 13 12.29 1.74 -9.07
CA VAL A 13 13.27 2.11 -10.10
C VAL A 13 14.70 1.85 -9.61
N ASN A 14 15.02 2.20 -8.36
CA ASN A 14 16.35 1.95 -7.78
C ASN A 14 16.66 0.45 -7.61
N LYS A 15 15.65 -0.39 -7.36
CA LYS A 15 15.83 -1.84 -7.19
C LYS A 15 15.94 -2.60 -8.50
N VAL A 16 15.16 -2.22 -9.51
CA VAL A 16 15.02 -2.98 -10.76
C VAL A 16 15.77 -2.31 -11.92
N GLY A 17 16.05 -1.01 -11.82
CA GLY A 17 16.60 -0.19 -12.89
C GLY A 17 15.49 0.45 -13.75
N GLU A 18 15.75 1.64 -14.28
CA GLU A 18 14.78 2.45 -15.03
C GLU A 18 14.28 1.76 -16.32
N ASN A 19 15.18 1.07 -17.02
CA ASN A 19 14.86 0.31 -18.23
C ASN A 19 13.94 -0.89 -17.94
N GLU A 20 14.17 -1.59 -16.84
CA GLU A 20 13.33 -2.73 -16.45
C GLU A 20 12.00 -2.25 -15.85
N PHE A 21 12.00 -1.11 -15.15
CA PHE A 21 10.78 -0.49 -14.63
C PHE A 21 9.78 -0.16 -15.73
N THR A 22 10.23 0.42 -16.85
CA THR A 22 9.35 0.72 -18.00
C THR A 22 8.86 -0.53 -18.73
N ARG A 23 9.57 -1.65 -18.60
CA ARG A 23 9.20 -2.96 -19.18
C ARG A 23 8.33 -3.82 -18.26
N LEU A 24 8.19 -3.43 -16.99
CA LEU A 24 7.34 -4.16 -16.05
C LEU A 24 5.89 -4.21 -16.55
N GLN A 25 5.31 -5.40 -16.47
CA GLN A 25 3.88 -5.59 -16.74
C GLN A 25 3.07 -4.74 -15.76
N LYS A 26 2.07 -4.02 -16.27
CA LYS A 26 1.20 -3.11 -15.48
C LYS A 26 0.61 -3.77 -14.23
N ILE A 27 0.21 -5.04 -14.34
CA ILE A 27 -0.33 -5.81 -13.21
C ILE A 27 0.73 -6.02 -12.12
N LYS A 28 1.98 -6.29 -12.48
CA LYS A 28 3.07 -6.43 -11.51
C LYS A 28 3.36 -5.11 -10.81
N LEU A 29 3.33 -4.00 -11.57
CA LEU A 29 3.50 -2.66 -11.01
C LEU A 29 2.40 -2.33 -9.98
N LEU A 30 1.13 -2.61 -10.32
CA LEU A 30 0.01 -2.42 -9.39
C LEU A 30 0.17 -3.26 -8.12
N LYS A 31 0.67 -4.50 -8.21
CA LYS A 31 0.97 -5.33 -7.03
C LYS A 31 2.10 -4.78 -6.16
N LEU A 32 3.14 -4.21 -6.77
CA LEU A 32 4.26 -3.62 -6.02
C LEU A 32 3.86 -2.36 -5.23
N MET A 33 2.76 -1.71 -5.66
CA MET A 33 2.20 -0.49 -5.07
C MET A 33 0.85 -0.75 -4.39
N GLU A 34 0.54 -2.00 -4.08
CA GLU A 34 -0.78 -2.38 -3.57
C GLU A 34 -1.14 -1.66 -2.28
N LEU A 35 -0.18 -1.50 -1.36
CA LEU A 35 -0.37 -0.82 -0.09
C LEU A 35 -0.65 0.67 -0.28
N GLU A 36 0.10 1.33 -1.15
CA GLU A 36 -0.10 2.74 -1.47
C GLU A 36 -1.46 2.96 -2.16
N ILE A 37 -1.85 2.03 -3.04
CA ILE A 37 -3.15 2.05 -3.69
C ILE A 37 -4.29 1.86 -2.67
N GLN A 38 -4.12 0.97 -1.69
CA GLN A 38 -5.06 0.80 -0.58
C GLN A 38 -5.23 2.09 0.23
N GLN A 39 -4.13 2.75 0.60
CA GLN A 39 -4.18 4.02 1.32
C GLN A 39 -4.87 5.13 0.51
N LEU A 40 -4.68 5.17 -0.81
CA LEU A 40 -5.37 6.13 -1.67
C LEU A 40 -6.90 5.91 -1.68
N PHE A 41 -7.37 4.67 -1.48
CA PHE A 41 -8.81 4.39 -1.39
C PHE A 41 -9.49 4.94 -0.16
N GLU A 42 -8.75 5.33 0.89
CA GLU A 42 -9.32 6.00 2.05
C GLU A 42 -9.84 7.41 1.72
N PHE A 43 -9.24 8.06 0.71
CA PHE A 43 -9.50 9.46 0.37
C PHE A 43 -10.13 9.65 -1.00
N TRP A 44 -9.89 8.71 -1.93
CA TRP A 44 -10.22 8.86 -3.34
C TRP A 44 -11.02 7.68 -3.89
N SER A 45 -11.88 7.96 -4.86
CA SER A 45 -12.63 6.92 -5.57
C SER A 45 -11.74 6.13 -6.55
N LYS A 46 -12.16 4.93 -6.96
CA LYS A 46 -11.47 4.12 -7.99
C LYS A 46 -11.15 4.84 -9.29
N GLY A 47 -12.04 5.72 -9.74
CA GLY A 47 -11.77 6.54 -10.92
C GLY A 47 -10.59 7.51 -10.68
N GLN A 48 -10.60 8.19 -9.54
CA GLN A 48 -9.58 9.18 -9.17
C GLN A 48 -8.23 8.52 -8.87
N VAL A 49 -8.21 7.40 -8.15
CA VAL A 49 -6.97 6.65 -7.89
C VAL A 49 -6.33 6.20 -9.21
N LEU A 50 -7.11 5.73 -10.17
CA LEU A 50 -6.60 5.37 -11.50
C LEU A 50 -5.98 6.58 -12.23
N GLU A 51 -6.63 7.75 -12.16
CA GLU A 51 -6.11 8.97 -12.78
C GLU A 51 -4.79 9.41 -12.13
N ILE A 52 -4.74 9.43 -10.80
CA ILE A 52 -3.53 9.76 -10.03
C ILE A 52 -2.39 8.78 -10.40
N LEU A 53 -2.66 7.47 -10.42
CA LEU A 53 -1.66 6.47 -10.80
C LEU A 53 -1.12 6.70 -12.21
N ASN A 54 -2.00 6.99 -13.17
CA ASN A 54 -1.57 7.24 -14.55
C ASN A 54 -0.69 8.50 -14.65
N ASN A 55 -1.04 9.55 -13.90
CA ASN A 55 -0.30 10.81 -13.88
C ASN A 55 1.09 10.66 -13.21
N GLU A 56 1.17 9.99 -12.06
CA GLU A 56 2.42 9.85 -11.30
C GLU A 56 3.38 8.83 -11.91
N LEU A 57 2.83 7.73 -12.42
CA LEU A 57 3.65 6.66 -12.97
C LEU A 57 4.10 6.97 -14.39
N GLY A 58 3.36 7.81 -15.12
CA GLY A 58 3.61 8.09 -16.52
C GLY A 58 3.20 6.94 -17.45
N PHE A 59 2.36 6.02 -16.96
CA PHE A 59 1.83 4.90 -17.74
C PHE A 59 0.33 5.03 -17.92
N LYS A 60 -0.18 4.54 -19.06
CA LYS A 60 -1.62 4.44 -19.31
C LYS A 60 -2.14 3.07 -18.88
N ILE A 61 -2.59 2.95 -17.63
CA ILE A 61 -3.29 1.77 -17.12
C ILE A 61 -4.75 1.82 -17.60
N SER A 62 -5.24 0.73 -18.18
CA SER A 62 -6.63 0.65 -18.62
C SER A 62 -7.56 0.44 -17.42
N LYS A 63 -8.78 0.97 -17.52
CA LYS A 63 -9.81 0.79 -16.49
C LYS A 63 -10.03 -0.70 -16.19
N THR A 64 -10.16 -1.54 -17.22
CA THR A 64 -10.36 -2.98 -17.05
C THR A 64 -9.26 -3.63 -16.20
N VAL A 65 -7.98 -3.39 -16.54
CA VAL A 65 -6.85 -3.96 -15.79
C VAL A 65 -6.84 -3.49 -14.34
N PHE A 66 -7.11 -2.21 -14.11
CA PHE A 66 -7.13 -1.64 -12.76
C PHE A 66 -8.30 -2.18 -11.92
N TYR A 67 -9.49 -2.28 -12.49
CA TYR A 67 -10.67 -2.76 -11.77
C TYR A 67 -10.59 -4.26 -11.50
N ASP A 68 -10.04 -5.05 -12.43
CA ASP A 68 -9.74 -6.46 -12.23
C ASP A 68 -8.70 -6.66 -11.11
N PHE A 69 -7.67 -5.81 -11.08
CA PHE A 69 -6.70 -5.79 -9.99
C PHE A 69 -7.37 -5.48 -8.65
N CYS A 70 -8.19 -4.42 -8.59
CA CYS A 70 -8.92 -4.05 -7.39
C CYS A 70 -9.80 -5.19 -6.88
N ALA A 71 -10.56 -5.84 -7.77
CA ALA A 71 -11.47 -6.92 -7.40
C ALA A 71 -10.74 -8.16 -6.83
N LYS A 72 -9.51 -8.42 -7.29
CA LYS A 72 -8.73 -9.59 -6.89
C LYS A 72 -7.90 -9.40 -5.62
N ASN A 73 -7.38 -8.19 -5.39
CA ASN A 73 -6.37 -7.93 -4.36
C ASN A 73 -6.92 -7.07 -3.21
N LEU A 74 -7.96 -6.24 -3.44
CA LEU A 74 -8.60 -5.46 -2.40
C LEU A 74 -9.82 -6.23 -1.89
N LYS A 75 -9.59 -7.17 -0.96
CA LYS A 75 -10.70 -7.85 -0.30
C LYS A 75 -11.54 -6.83 0.47
N LYS A 76 -12.86 -6.95 0.34
CA LYS A 76 -13.87 -6.20 1.09
C LYS A 76 -13.92 -6.73 2.52
N ASP A 77 -12.93 -6.42 3.34
CA ASP A 77 -13.16 -6.48 4.78
C ASP A 77 -13.82 -5.15 5.15
N GLU A 78 -15.16 -5.21 5.21
CA GLU A 78 -16.10 -4.19 5.68
C GLU A 78 -15.94 -2.77 5.15
N ILE A 79 -16.82 -2.42 4.22
CA ILE A 79 -17.34 -1.05 4.10
C ILE A 79 -18.09 -0.75 5.42
N SER A 80 -17.38 -0.27 6.43
CA SER A 80 -17.99 0.40 7.59
C SER A 80 -17.07 1.56 7.93
N LYS A 81 -17.42 2.82 7.72
CA LYS A 81 -18.64 3.52 7.36
C LYS A 81 -18.23 4.67 6.43
N PRO A 82 -19.13 5.24 5.60
CA PRO A 82 -18.84 6.51 4.97
C PRO A 82 -18.48 7.51 6.08
N ILE A 83 -17.27 8.06 6.03
CA ILE A 83 -16.91 9.23 6.83
C ILE A 83 -17.92 10.30 6.42
N LYS A 84 -18.95 10.49 7.26
CA LYS A 84 -19.81 11.66 7.17
C LYS A 84 -18.85 12.84 7.30
N ARG A 85 -18.70 13.61 6.23
CA ARG A 85 -18.11 14.94 6.30
C ARG A 85 -19.12 15.80 7.03
N ASP A 86 -19.17 15.66 8.35
CA ASP A 86 -19.88 16.61 9.18
C ASP A 86 -19.12 17.93 9.14
N LYS A 87 -19.92 18.98 8.97
CA LYS A 87 -19.53 20.39 9.02
C LYS A 87 -18.43 20.63 10.04
N ILE A 88 -17.49 21.47 9.63
CA ILE A 88 -16.67 22.27 10.52
C ILE A 88 -17.64 23.02 11.45
N GLU A 89 -17.76 22.60 12.69
CA GLU A 89 -18.24 23.45 13.77
C GLU A 89 -17.47 23.12 15.03
N GLU A 90 -16.91 24.17 15.62
CA GLU A 90 -16.11 24.21 16.83
C GLU A 90 -16.85 23.51 17.99
N GLY A 91 -16.13 22.72 18.78
CA GLY A 91 -16.76 22.10 19.94
C GLY A 91 -15.89 21.12 20.70
N VAL A 92 -15.08 21.67 21.59
CA VAL A 92 -14.44 21.04 22.76
C VAL A 92 -15.22 19.86 23.35
N SER A 93 -14.56 18.70 23.54
CA SER A 93 -14.31 18.06 24.86
C SER A 93 -14.27 16.53 24.81
N GLN A 94 -13.42 15.99 25.67
CA GLN A 94 -13.05 14.59 25.90
C GLN A 94 -14.23 13.70 26.33
N ASN A 95 -14.18 12.39 26.04
CA ASN A 95 -13.97 11.36 27.08
C ASN A 95 -13.86 9.94 26.51
N ARG A 96 -12.95 9.18 27.13
CA ARG A 96 -12.61 7.76 26.90
C ARG A 96 -13.76 6.86 27.35
N ASP A 97 -13.95 5.69 26.73
CA ASP A 97 -14.25 4.46 27.48
C ASP A 97 -13.97 3.17 26.67
N LYS A 98 -13.59 2.12 27.41
CA LYS A 98 -12.75 0.94 27.05
C LYS A 98 -13.46 -0.24 26.33
N LYS A 99 -12.60 -1.09 25.71
CA LYS A 99 -12.67 -2.55 25.38
C LYS A 99 -12.71 -2.84 23.87
N LYS A 100 -11.92 -3.75 23.28
CA LYS A 100 -11.00 -4.81 23.76
C LYS A 100 -10.01 -5.08 22.61
N GLU A 101 -8.71 -4.99 22.84
CA GLU A 101 -7.68 -5.44 21.90
C GLU A 101 -7.67 -6.98 21.86
N GLU A 102 -7.80 -7.57 20.67
CA GLU A 102 -7.19 -8.86 20.37
C GLU A 102 -6.06 -8.59 19.38
N ILE A 103 -4.87 -8.40 19.94
CA ILE A 103 -3.62 -8.35 19.20
C ILE A 103 -3.34 -9.80 18.81
N ALA A 104 -3.33 -10.11 17.52
CA ALA A 104 -2.87 -11.41 17.04
C ALA A 104 -1.37 -11.52 17.37
N THR A 105 -1.07 -12.20 18.48
CA THR A 105 0.30 -12.55 18.86
C THR A 105 0.81 -13.58 17.85
N LEU A 106 1.73 -13.17 16.98
CA LEU A 106 2.49 -14.08 16.14
C LEU A 106 3.23 -15.09 17.02
N ASN A 107 3.23 -16.36 16.62
CA ASN A 107 3.82 -17.44 17.41
C ASN A 107 5.36 -17.44 17.31
N GLU A 108 6.03 -18.14 18.23
CA GLU A 108 7.50 -18.19 18.29
C GLU A 108 8.14 -18.79 17.03
N GLU A 109 7.44 -19.67 16.31
CA GLU A 109 7.90 -20.23 15.03
C GLU A 109 7.94 -19.20 13.91
N GLU A 110 6.92 -18.34 13.80
CA GLU A 110 6.85 -17.26 12.81
C GLU A 110 7.91 -16.19 13.08
N LEU A 111 8.16 -15.87 14.36
CA LEU A 111 9.25 -14.96 14.75
C LEU A 111 10.64 -15.55 14.45
N SER A 112 10.82 -16.86 14.65
CA SER A 112 12.07 -17.56 14.34
C SER A 112 12.34 -17.61 12.83
N ALA A 113 11.29 -17.81 12.01
CA ALA A 113 11.40 -17.79 10.54
C ALA A 113 11.86 -16.41 10.02
N ILE A 114 11.35 -15.32 10.60
CA ILE A 114 11.77 -13.95 10.27
C ILE A 114 13.23 -13.70 10.68
N ALA A 115 13.64 -14.17 11.86
CA ALA A 115 15.01 -14.03 12.35
C ALA A 115 16.03 -14.82 11.51
N MET A 116 15.72 -16.05 11.11
CA MET A 116 16.60 -16.86 10.24
C MET A 116 16.78 -16.25 8.85
N PHE A 117 15.72 -15.63 8.30
CA PHE A 117 15.79 -14.98 6.99
C PHE A 117 16.76 -13.78 7.02
N ASN A 118 16.74 -12.99 8.09
CA ASN A 118 17.63 -11.84 8.26
C ASN A 118 19.09 -12.25 8.48
N SER A 119 19.34 -13.33 9.25
CA SER A 119 20.70 -13.85 9.47
C SER A 119 21.39 -14.28 8.17
N LYS A 120 20.61 -14.76 7.18
CA LYS A 120 21.15 -15.18 5.87
C LYS A 120 21.55 -14.00 4.98
N ILE A 121 21.00 -12.80 5.22
CA ILE A 121 21.32 -11.58 4.49
C ILE A 121 22.64 -10.98 4.97
N ASP A 122 22.95 -11.04 6.27
CA ASP A 122 24.21 -10.52 6.81
C ASP A 122 25.44 -11.34 6.40
N GLN A 123 25.29 -12.66 6.17
CA GLN A 123 26.40 -13.50 5.67
C GLN A 123 26.80 -13.19 4.22
N ILE A 124 25.94 -12.55 3.43
CA ILE A 124 26.24 -12.20 2.02
C ILE A 124 26.96 -10.85 1.93
N LYS A 125 26.86 -9.99 2.96
CA LYS A 125 27.48 -8.66 2.97
C LYS A 125 28.90 -8.63 3.56
N GLY A 126 29.40 -9.77 4.07
CA GLY A 126 30.74 -9.92 4.62
C GLY A 126 31.74 -10.59 3.68
N VAL A 127 31.89 -10.12 2.43
CA VAL A 127 33.08 -10.42 1.60
C VAL A 127 33.49 -9.18 0.82
N LYS A 128 34.17 -8.25 1.50
CA LYS A 128 35.49 -7.73 1.11
C LYS A 128 36.02 -6.76 2.16
#